data_AF-A0A2K4UU30-F1
#
_entry.id   AF-A0A2K4UU30-F1
#
_cell.length_a   1.000
_cell.length_b   1.000
_cell.length_c   1.000
_cell.angle_alpha   90.00
_cell.angle_beta   90.00
_cell.angle_gamma   90.00
#
_symmetry.space_group_name_H-M   'P 1'
#
loop_
_entity.id
_entity.type
_entity.pdbx_description
1 polymer ?
#
loop_
_entity_poly.entity_id
_entity_poly.type
_entity_poly.pdbx_seq_one_letter_code
_entity_poly.pdbx_strand_id
1 'polypeptide(L)' 'MIRIDSIWLATEPMDMRAGTETALARVVAVFGAAKPHCAYLFANRRGQSHESAGA' A
#
# COMPACT_ATOMS: atom_id res chain seq x y z
N MET A 1 -3.93 -5.21 22.44
CA MET A 1 -3.42 -3.91 21.94
C MET A 1 -2.16 -4.19 21.12
N ILE A 2 -2.17 -3.93 19.81
CA ILE A 2 -1.02 -4.19 18.93
C ILE A 2 -0.15 -2.93 18.88
N ARG A 3 1.13 -3.04 19.26
CA ARG A 3 2.12 -1.96 19.10
C ARG A 3 2.54 -1.93 17.63
N ILE A 4 2.34 -0.79 16.97
CA ILE A 4 2.83 -0.54 15.60
C ILE A 4 4.08 0.32 15.71
N ASP A 5 5.18 -0.17 15.16
CA ASP A 5 6.48 0.51 15.24
C ASP A 5 6.71 1.48 14.07
N SER A 6 6.12 1.19 12.91
CA SER A 6 6.28 1.99 11.69
C SER A 6 5.08 1.84 10.75
N ILE A 7 4.78 2.91 10.01
CA ILE A 7 3.73 2.97 9.00
C ILE A 7 4.35 3.35 7.67
N TRP A 8 3.99 2.62 6.60
CA TRP A 8 4.38 2.99 5.24
C TRP A 8 3.16 3.15 4.33
N LEU A 9 3.25 4.09 3.38
CA LEU A 9 2.22 4.43 2.42
C LEU A 9 2.74 4.27 0.98
N ALA A 10 2.12 3.39 0.20
CA ALA A 10 2.36 3.29 -1.22
C ALA A 10 1.70 4.46 -1.97
N THR A 11 2.50 5.25 -2.68
CA THR A 11 2.00 6.35 -3.53
C THR A 11 1.46 5.86 -4.87
N GLU A 12 1.92 4.70 -5.34
CA GLU A 12 1.42 4.08 -6.56
C GLU A 12 0.22 3.16 -6.27
N PRO A 13 -0.89 3.31 -7.02
CA PRO A 13 -2.07 2.52 -6.81
C PRO A 13 -1.86 1.06 -7.24
N MET A 14 -2.20 0.15 -6.33
CA MET A 14 -2.21 -1.30 -6.50
C MET A 14 -3.63 -1.79 -6.76
N ASP A 15 -3.81 -2.72 -7.70
CA ASP A 15 -5.06 -3.47 -7.78
C ASP A 15 -5.12 -4.44 -6.59
N MET A 16 -6.04 -4.19 -5.66
CA MET A 16 -6.19 -5.06 -4.48
C MET A 16 -6.87 -6.40 -4.79
N ARG A 17 -7.37 -6.64 -6.02
CA ARG A 17 -7.92 -7.95 -6.40
C ARG A 17 -6.81 -8.97 -6.69
N ALA A 18 -5.60 -8.50 -6.98
CA ALA A 18 -4.39 -9.31 -7.05
C ALA A 18 -3.99 -9.94 -5.69
N GLY A 19 -4.71 -9.59 -4.61
CA GLY A 19 -4.62 -10.26 -3.32
C GLY A 19 -3.42 -9.86 -2.46
N THR A 20 -3.37 -10.46 -1.27
CA THR A 20 -2.37 -10.15 -0.24
C THR A 20 -0.95 -10.53 -0.67
N GLU A 21 -0.77 -11.57 -1.49
CA GLU A 21 0.55 -11.99 -1.98
C GLU A 21 1.19 -10.92 -2.88
N THR A 22 0.40 -10.27 -3.74
CA THR A 22 0.88 -9.16 -4.57
C THR A 22 1.26 -7.94 -3.73
N ALA A 23 0.48 -7.66 -2.68
CA ALA A 23 0.82 -6.62 -1.72
C ALA A 23 2.14 -6.93 -0.99
N LEU A 24 2.30 -8.18 -0.54
CA LEU A 24 3.50 -8.64 0.15
C LEU A 24 4.73 -8.61 -0.76
N ALA A 25 4.60 -9.05 -2.02
CA ALA A 25 5.67 -8.98 -3.00
C ALA A 25 6.13 -7.53 -3.23
N ARG A 26 5.22 -6.56 -3.24
CA ARG A 26 5.56 -5.14 -3.32
C ARG A 26 6.29 -4.65 -2.06
N VAL A 27 5.87 -5.07 -0.85
CA VAL A 27 6.62 -4.79 0.38
C VAL A 27 8.04 -5.31 0.27
N VAL A 28 8.21 -6.56 -0.13
CA VAL A 28 9.54 -7.20 -0.26
C VAL A 28 10.37 -6.52 -1.35
N ALA A 29 9.77 -6.11 -2.47
CA ALA A 29 10.48 -5.40 -3.54
C ALA A 29 11.00 -4.02 -3.10
N VAL A 30 10.25 -3.29 -2.28
CA VAL A 30 10.62 -1.93 -1.82
C VAL A 30 11.54 -1.98 -0.60
N PHE A 31 11.30 -2.91 0.34
CA PHE A 31 11.97 -2.96 1.64
C PHE A 31 12.98 -4.11 1.80
N GLY A 32 13.08 -5.01 0.82
CA GLY A 32 13.87 -6.24 0.89
C GLY A 32 13.23 -7.36 1.71
N ALA A 33 12.40 -7.03 2.71
CA ALA A 33 11.65 -7.99 3.52
C ALA A 33 10.43 -7.34 4.19
N ALA A 34 9.41 -8.14 4.49
CA ALA A 34 8.30 -7.71 5.35
C ALA A 34 8.70 -7.79 6.82
N LYS A 35 8.54 -6.68 7.55
CA LYS A 35 8.93 -6.59 8.97
C LYS A 35 7.74 -6.89 9.88
N PRO A 36 7.96 -7.61 11.00
CA PRO A 36 6.91 -7.79 12.01
C PRO A 36 6.55 -6.44 12.64
N HIS A 37 5.31 -6.32 13.15
CA HIS A 37 4.80 -5.11 13.82
C HIS A 37 4.82 -3.82 12.97
N CYS A 38 4.90 -3.94 11.66
CA CYS A 38 4.78 -2.83 10.71
C CYS A 38 3.43 -2.87 10.00
N ALA A 39 2.87 -1.69 9.75
CA ALA A 39 1.66 -1.53 8.95
C ALA A 39 2.02 -1.01 7.55
N TYR A 40 1.54 -1.69 6.51
CA TYR A 40 1.73 -1.31 5.11
C TYR A 40 0.38 -0.91 4.51
N LEU A 41 0.26 0.37 4.13
CA LEU A 41 -0.93 0.95 3.55
C LEU A 41 -0.75 1.11 2.04
N PHE A 42 -1.72 0.67 1.27
CA PHE A 42 -1.69 0.74 -0.18
C PHE A 42 -2.91 1.47 -0.73
N ALA A 43 -2.67 2.36 -1.69
CA ALA A 43 -3.75 2.95 -2.47
C ALA A 43 -4.35 1.90 -3.42
N ASN A 44 -5.68 1.81 -3.47
CA ASN A 44 -6.37 0.96 -4.44
C ASN A 44 -6.39 1.63 -5.81
N ARG A 45 -6.21 0.86 -6.88
CA ARG A 45 -6.43 1.35 -8.25
C ARG A 45 -7.91 1.53 -8.61
N ARG A 46 -8.86 0.94 -7.85
CA ARG A 46 -10.29 1.13 -8.12
C ARG A 46 -10.76 2.49 -7.62
N GLY A 47 -10.98 3.41 -8.59
CA GLY A 47 -11.62 4.69 -8.39
C GLY A 47 -10.68 5.80 -7.95
N GLN A 48 -9.86 6.30 -8.87
CA GLN A 48 -9.41 7.68 -8.79
C GLN A 48 -10.65 8.58 -8.94
N SER A 49 -11.09 9.22 -7.86
CA SER A 49 -11.84 10.47 -7.98
C SER A 49 -10.84 11.50 -8.48
N HIS A 50 -10.74 11.66 -9.80
CA HIS A 50 -10.03 12.76 -10.41
C HIS A 50 -10.85 14.03 -10.20
N GLU A 51 -10.73 14.68 -9.04
CA GLU A 51 -11.17 16.06 -8.87
C GLU A 51 -9.95 16.98 -8.88
N SER A 52 -9.72 17.58 -10.04
CA SER A 52 -9.10 18.89 -10.25
C SER A 52 -9.30 19.26 -11.72
N ALA A 53 -10.54 19.56 -12.11
CA ALA A 53 -10.79 20.39 -13.27
C ALA A 53 -10.69 21.84 -12.81
N GLY A 54 -9.48 22.39 -12.90
CA GLY A 54 -9.30 23.84 -12.93
C GLY A 54 -9.45 24.32 -14.37
N ALA A 55 -10.53 25.05 -14.65
CA ALA A 55 -10.68 26.01 -15.74
C ALA A 55 -11.89 26.91 -15.44
#